data_AF-S1N926-F1
#
_entry.id   AF-S1N926-F1
#
_cell.length_a   1.000
_cell.length_b   1.000
_cell.length_c   1.000
_cell.angle_alpha   90.00
_cell.angle_beta   90.00
_cell.angle_gamma   90.00
#
_symmetry.space_group_name_H-M   'P 1'
#
loop_
_entity.id
_entity.type
_entity.pdbx_description
1 polymer ?
#
loop_
_entity_poly.entity_id
_entity_poly.type
_entity_poly.pdbx_seq_one_letter_code
_entity_poly.pdbx_strand_id
1 'polypeptide(L)'
;MKVSEAIEILESKVLRSEENLKHFPKESQGYAANEARIIAYNIAINTLQQLDEPQAEKVEVPDYVAEWYEVNKGNLEFNIASAFHRIGRNTHNPQHSIYEWLNDSNNEPMQTLFKMKDGYTVKPKRWVVVNKKGRYFMHFNSDAEHPFEKVFGFDASDGYPFTNRAKAEAVATLVDGSVEEV
;
A
#
# COMPACT_ATOMS: atom_id res chain seq x y z
N MET A 1 -19.40 11.74 -18.12
CA MET A 1 -18.26 11.96 -19.03
C MET A 1 -17.04 11.42 -18.31
N LYS A 2 -16.35 10.44 -18.89
CA LYS A 2 -15.11 9.89 -18.35
C LYS A 2 -13.99 10.95 -18.45
N VAL A 3 -12.95 10.84 -17.62
CA VAL A 3 -11.76 11.72 -17.70
C VAL A 3 -11.16 11.67 -19.10
N SER A 4 -11.05 10.47 -19.69
CA SER A 4 -10.61 10.27 -21.07
C SER A 4 -11.45 11.03 -22.11
N GLU A 5 -12.79 11.01 -21.99
CA GLU A 5 -13.69 11.74 -22.89
C GLU A 5 -13.54 13.26 -22.73
N ALA A 6 -13.28 13.75 -21.51
CA ALA A 6 -13.02 15.17 -21.27
C ALA A 6 -11.68 15.63 -21.86
N ILE A 7 -10.64 14.79 -21.78
CA ILE A 7 -9.32 15.05 -22.38
C ILE A 7 -9.44 15.14 -23.91
N GLU A 8 -10.10 14.17 -24.56
CA GLU A 8 -10.31 14.18 -26.03
C GLU A 8 -11.00 15.48 -26.50
N ILE A 9 -11.99 15.97 -25.75
CA ILE A 9 -12.67 17.24 -26.05
C ILE A 9 -11.72 18.42 -25.92
N LEU A 10 -10.83 18.43 -24.92
CA LEU A 10 -9.88 19.51 -24.71
C LEU A 10 -8.77 19.50 -25.78
N GLU A 11 -8.25 18.33 -26.16
CA GLU A 11 -7.29 18.18 -27.26
C GLU A 11 -7.86 18.70 -28.58
N SER A 12 -9.13 18.39 -28.87
CA SER A 12 -9.84 18.96 -30.03
C SER A 12 -9.90 20.49 -30.01
N LYS A 13 -10.08 21.09 -28.82
CA LYS A 13 -10.11 22.54 -28.64
C LYS A 13 -8.72 23.18 -28.77
N VAL A 14 -7.66 22.49 -28.36
CA VAL A 14 -6.27 22.90 -28.59
C VAL A 14 -6.01 22.97 -30.09
N LEU A 15 -6.27 21.89 -30.83
CA LEU A 15 -6.08 21.84 -32.29
C LEU A 15 -6.83 22.96 -33.01
N ARG A 16 -8.08 23.21 -32.62
CA ARG A 16 -8.88 24.31 -33.20
C ARG A 16 -8.27 25.68 -32.91
N SER A 17 -7.73 25.89 -31.72
CA SER A 17 -7.12 27.16 -31.33
C SER A 17 -5.77 27.38 -32.01
N GLU A 18 -5.00 26.31 -32.21
CA GLU A 18 -3.76 26.33 -33.01
C GLU A 18 -4.04 26.64 -34.48
N GLU A 19 -5.10 26.08 -35.07
CA GLU A 19 -5.50 26.42 -36.42
C GLU A 19 -5.91 27.90 -36.53
N ASN A 20 -6.69 28.40 -35.56
CA ASN A 20 -7.08 29.81 -35.52
C ASN A 20 -5.87 30.75 -35.47
N LEU A 21 -4.80 30.41 -34.72
CA LEU A 21 -3.60 31.25 -34.62
C LEU A 21 -2.99 31.58 -35.98
N LYS A 22 -3.04 30.65 -36.95
CA LYS A 22 -2.49 30.83 -38.30
C LYS A 22 -3.16 31.96 -39.07
N HIS A 23 -4.40 32.32 -38.70
CA HIS A 23 -5.17 33.37 -39.35
C HIS A 23 -5.01 34.76 -38.71
N PHE A 24 -4.26 34.88 -37.61
CA PHE A 24 -4.07 36.13 -36.90
C PHE A 24 -2.59 36.57 -36.92
N PRO A 25 -2.28 37.86 -37.17
CA PRO A 25 -0.95 38.39 -36.96
C PRO A 25 -0.54 38.26 -35.49
N LYS A 26 0.74 37.98 -35.22
CA LYS A 26 1.26 37.71 -33.86
C LYS A 26 0.95 38.84 -32.87
N GLU A 27 0.97 40.08 -33.33
CA GLU A 27 0.76 41.28 -32.51
C GLU A 27 -0.73 41.58 -32.29
N SER A 28 -1.64 40.80 -32.88
CA SER A 28 -3.07 41.03 -32.79
C SER A 28 -3.66 40.46 -31.51
N GLN A 29 -4.74 41.10 -31.03
CA GLN A 29 -5.53 40.58 -29.91
C GLN A 29 -6.11 39.19 -30.19
N GLY A 30 -6.43 38.90 -31.46
CA GLY A 30 -6.93 37.58 -31.88
C GLY A 30 -5.87 36.49 -31.71
N TYR A 31 -4.61 36.79 -31.98
CA TYR A 31 -3.50 35.87 -31.72
C TYR A 31 -3.33 35.64 -30.22
N ALA A 32 -3.19 36.70 -29.43
CA ALA A 32 -3.04 36.62 -27.98
C ALA A 32 -4.19 35.84 -27.30
N ALA A 33 -5.43 36.03 -27.75
CA ALA A 33 -6.59 35.32 -27.21
C ALA A 33 -6.57 33.81 -27.52
N ASN A 34 -6.12 33.39 -28.72
CA ASN A 34 -6.02 31.96 -29.05
C ASN A 34 -4.82 31.30 -28.35
N GLU A 35 -3.71 32.01 -28.19
CA GLU A 35 -2.55 31.55 -27.43
C GLU A 35 -2.92 31.29 -25.96
N ALA A 36 -3.62 32.24 -25.32
CA ALA A 36 -4.12 32.07 -23.96
C ALA A 36 -5.08 30.87 -23.81
N ARG A 37 -5.93 30.61 -24.81
CA ARG A 37 -6.82 29.43 -24.83
C ARG A 37 -6.06 28.12 -24.88
N ILE A 38 -5.03 28.02 -25.73
CA ILE A 38 -4.18 26.83 -25.83
C ILE A 38 -3.52 26.55 -24.48
N ILE A 39 -2.95 27.57 -23.84
CA ILE A 39 -2.34 27.45 -22.51
C ILE A 39 -3.38 26.95 -21.49
N ALA A 40 -4.57 27.55 -21.46
CA ALA A 40 -5.62 27.16 -20.52
C ALA A 40 -6.10 25.71 -20.74
N TYR A 41 -6.26 25.27 -21.99
CA TYR A 41 -6.65 23.89 -22.30
C TYR A 41 -5.55 22.89 -21.93
N ASN A 42 -4.28 23.21 -22.21
CA ASN A 42 -3.17 22.33 -21.82
C ASN A 42 -3.02 22.22 -20.29
N ILE A 43 -3.25 23.31 -19.55
CA ILE A 43 -3.32 23.26 -18.08
C ILE A 43 -4.43 22.30 -17.64
N ALA A 44 -5.64 22.45 -18.20
CA ALA A 44 -6.77 21.59 -17.86
C ALA A 44 -6.52 20.12 -18.21
N ILE A 45 -5.88 19.83 -19.36
CA ILE A 45 -5.48 18.47 -19.75
C ILE A 45 -4.49 17.90 -18.74
N ASN A 46 -3.43 18.64 -18.38
CA ASN A 46 -2.45 18.19 -17.40
C ASN A 46 -3.09 17.91 -16.02
N THR A 47 -4.02 18.77 -15.58
CA THR A 47 -4.78 18.55 -14.35
C THR A 47 -5.65 17.29 -14.43
N LEU A 48 -6.32 17.05 -15.56
CA LEU A 48 -7.14 15.86 -15.77
C LEU A 48 -6.31 14.58 -15.85
N GLN A 49 -5.12 14.62 -16.46
CA GLN A 49 -4.19 13.50 -16.48
C GLN A 49 -3.71 13.11 -15.08
N GLN A 50 -3.55 14.09 -14.17
CA GLN A 50 -3.21 13.86 -12.76
C GLN A 50 -4.40 13.34 -11.92
N LEU A 51 -5.64 13.47 -12.40
CA LEU A 51 -6.83 12.93 -11.73
C LEU A 51 -6.99 11.42 -11.92
N ASP A 52 -6.41 10.85 -12.99
CA ASP A 52 -6.37 9.40 -13.24
C ASP A 52 -5.15 8.70 -12.59
N GLU A 53 -4.17 9.45 -12.09
CA GLU A 53 -3.21 8.89 -11.14
C GLU A 53 -3.93 8.68 -9.80
N PRO A 54 -3.91 7.48 -9.20
CA PRO A 54 -4.38 7.29 -7.84
C PRO A 54 -3.44 8.08 -6.91
N GLN A 55 -3.76 9.36 -6.71
CA GLN A 55 -3.13 10.27 -5.76
C GLN A 55 -3.58 9.98 -4.32
N ALA A 56 -4.44 8.97 -4.12
CA ALA A 56 -4.59 8.33 -2.84
C ALA A 56 -3.27 7.60 -2.56
N GLU A 57 -2.50 8.12 -1.61
CA GLU A 57 -1.38 7.40 -0.99
C GLU A 57 -1.85 5.95 -0.71
N LYS A 58 -1.35 5.01 -1.53
CA LYS A 58 -1.82 3.62 -1.49
C LYS A 58 -1.56 3.12 -0.09
N VAL A 59 -2.64 2.74 0.59
CA VAL A 59 -2.53 2.23 1.96
C VAL A 59 -1.68 0.97 1.96
N GLU A 60 -0.73 0.89 2.88
CA GLU A 60 0.09 -0.29 3.06
C GLU A 60 -0.53 -1.16 4.16
N VAL A 61 -0.95 -2.38 3.82
CA VAL A 61 -1.66 -3.27 4.74
C VAL A 61 -0.90 -4.58 4.98
N PRO A 62 -1.08 -5.25 6.13
CA PRO A 62 -0.60 -6.61 6.30
C PRO A 62 -1.19 -7.56 5.26
N ASP A 63 -0.47 -8.64 4.97
CA ASP A 63 -0.86 -9.66 4.02
C ASP A 63 -2.19 -10.36 4.38
N TYR A 64 -2.43 -10.69 5.65
CA TYR A 64 -3.67 -11.33 6.09
C TYR A 64 -4.87 -10.40 5.96
N VAL A 65 -4.66 -9.07 6.00
CA VAL A 65 -5.68 -8.06 5.74
C VAL A 65 -5.99 -8.00 4.25
N ALA A 66 -4.95 -8.05 3.41
CA ALA A 66 -5.10 -8.12 1.96
C ALA A 66 -5.83 -9.40 1.51
N GLU A 67 -5.47 -10.56 2.06
CA GLU A 67 -6.14 -11.83 1.78
C GLU A 67 -7.62 -11.78 2.18
N TRP A 68 -7.91 -11.27 3.37
CA TRP A 68 -9.29 -11.09 3.80
C TRP A 68 -10.04 -10.13 2.87
N TYR A 69 -9.46 -8.99 2.52
CA TYR A 69 -10.08 -8.01 1.63
C TYR A 69 -10.42 -8.63 0.27
N GLU A 70 -9.49 -9.33 -0.36
CA GLU A 70 -9.68 -9.94 -1.68
C GLU A 70 -10.83 -10.97 -1.71
N VAL A 71 -10.99 -11.74 -0.64
CA VAL A 71 -12.11 -12.68 -0.48
C VAL A 71 -13.44 -11.96 -0.25
N ASN A 72 -13.41 -10.80 0.40
CA ASN A 72 -14.62 -10.11 0.90
C ASN A 72 -15.05 -8.88 0.08
N LYS A 73 -14.21 -8.38 -0.84
CA LYS A 73 -14.42 -7.11 -1.57
C LYS A 73 -15.70 -7.05 -2.39
N GLY A 74 -16.21 -8.20 -2.84
CA GLY A 74 -17.48 -8.30 -3.58
C GLY A 74 -18.73 -7.94 -2.77
N ASN A 75 -18.66 -8.01 -1.44
CA ASN A 75 -19.72 -7.55 -0.54
C ASN A 75 -19.11 -6.95 0.74
N LEU A 76 -18.20 -5.99 0.54
CA LEU A 76 -17.30 -5.50 1.58
C LEU A 76 -18.05 -4.95 2.81
N GLU A 77 -19.10 -4.16 2.61
CA GLU A 77 -19.86 -3.54 3.72
C GLU A 77 -20.54 -4.60 4.61
N PHE A 78 -21.17 -5.62 4.01
CA PHE A 78 -21.76 -6.71 4.76
C PHE A 78 -20.69 -7.52 5.50
N ASN A 79 -19.56 -7.80 4.86
CA ASN A 79 -18.49 -8.60 5.45
C ASN A 79 -17.81 -7.87 6.62
N ILE A 80 -17.63 -6.55 6.52
CA ILE A 80 -17.18 -5.70 7.63
C ILE A 80 -18.18 -5.75 8.79
N ALA A 81 -19.47 -5.52 8.52
CA ALA A 81 -20.50 -5.54 9.56
C ALA A 81 -20.59 -6.91 10.27
N SER A 82 -20.53 -7.99 9.49
CA SER A 82 -20.48 -9.36 10.00
C SER A 82 -19.24 -9.59 10.88
N ALA A 83 -18.07 -9.07 10.48
CA ALA A 83 -16.85 -9.20 11.27
C ALA A 83 -16.94 -8.47 12.61
N PHE A 84 -17.40 -7.21 12.64
CA PHE A 84 -17.62 -6.47 13.90
C PHE A 84 -18.69 -7.09 14.80
N HIS A 85 -19.76 -7.61 14.19
CA HIS A 85 -20.80 -8.31 14.94
C HIS A 85 -20.25 -9.58 15.59
N ARG A 86 -19.40 -10.33 14.89
CA ARG A 86 -18.67 -11.43 15.51
C ARG A 86 -17.84 -10.87 16.67
N ILE A 87 -17.01 -9.81 16.46
CA ILE A 87 -16.13 -9.20 17.49
C ILE A 87 -16.89 -9.00 18.80
N GLY A 88 -18.06 -8.36 18.72
CA GLY A 88 -18.92 -8.12 19.89
C GLY A 88 -19.45 -9.39 20.59
N ARG A 89 -19.53 -10.53 19.90
CA ARG A 89 -19.92 -11.82 20.49
C ARG A 89 -18.74 -12.65 21.01
N ASN A 90 -17.50 -12.19 20.84
CA ASN A 90 -16.28 -12.92 21.20
C ASN A 90 -16.20 -14.34 20.58
N THR A 91 -16.65 -14.48 19.33
CA THR A 91 -16.71 -15.75 18.60
C THR A 91 -15.58 -15.95 17.58
N HIS A 92 -14.40 -15.35 17.82
CA HIS A 92 -13.23 -15.41 16.91
C HIS A 92 -12.11 -16.21 17.54
N ASN A 93 -11.23 -16.72 16.68
CA ASN A 93 -9.91 -17.13 17.12
C ASN A 93 -9.01 -15.88 17.15
N PRO A 94 -8.45 -15.46 18.31
CA PRO A 94 -7.78 -14.17 18.44
C PRO A 94 -6.52 -14.06 17.59
N GLN A 95 -5.59 -15.00 17.74
CA GLN A 95 -4.21 -14.83 17.27
C GLN A 95 -4.07 -14.70 15.75
N HIS A 96 -3.46 -13.59 15.31
CA HIS A 96 -3.12 -13.28 13.91
C HIS A 96 -4.33 -13.27 12.97
N SER A 97 -5.45 -12.74 13.46
CA SER A 97 -6.69 -12.70 12.70
C SER A 97 -7.03 -11.28 12.27
N ILE A 98 -7.74 -11.17 11.15
CA ILE A 98 -8.40 -9.93 10.73
C ILE A 98 -9.22 -9.27 11.86
N TYR A 99 -9.71 -10.05 12.83
CA TYR A 99 -10.53 -9.54 13.93
C TYR A 99 -9.73 -8.72 14.94
N GLU A 100 -8.48 -9.10 15.24
CA GLU A 100 -7.58 -8.27 16.06
C GLU A 100 -7.27 -6.95 15.34
N TRP A 101 -6.96 -7.05 14.04
CA TRP A 101 -6.67 -5.87 13.22
C TRP A 101 -7.86 -4.92 13.12
N LEU A 102 -9.09 -5.45 12.96
CA LEU A 102 -10.34 -4.67 12.94
C LEU A 102 -10.69 -4.05 14.30
N ASN A 103 -10.23 -4.64 15.41
CA ASN A 103 -10.54 -4.15 16.76
C ASN A 103 -9.53 -3.10 17.26
N ASP A 104 -8.36 -2.98 16.63
CA ASP A 104 -7.37 -1.96 16.94
C ASP A 104 -7.66 -0.67 16.16
N SER A 105 -8.05 0.38 16.89
CA SER A 105 -8.36 1.70 16.32
C SER A 105 -7.17 2.38 15.64
N ASN A 106 -5.94 2.01 15.99
CA ASN A 106 -4.74 2.58 15.36
C ASN A 106 -4.60 2.16 13.89
N ASN A 107 -5.24 1.05 13.49
CA ASN A 107 -5.26 0.59 12.11
C ASN A 107 -6.25 1.38 11.22
N GLU A 108 -7.08 2.24 11.82
CA GLU A 108 -8.20 2.93 11.17
C GLU A 108 -9.00 2.00 10.22
N PRO A 109 -9.44 0.82 10.69
CA PRO A 109 -9.78 -0.33 9.84
C PRO A 109 -10.85 -0.02 8.79
N MET A 110 -11.88 0.76 9.17
CA MET A 110 -12.91 1.20 8.24
C MET A 110 -12.31 2.05 7.11
N GLN A 111 -11.56 3.10 7.45
CA GLN A 111 -10.96 4.00 6.47
C GLN A 111 -9.99 3.24 5.56
N THR A 112 -9.14 2.39 6.14
CA THR A 112 -8.16 1.59 5.41
C THR A 112 -8.83 0.64 4.43
N LEU A 113 -9.84 -0.14 4.86
CA LEU A 113 -10.55 -1.07 3.96
C LEU A 113 -11.31 -0.35 2.84
N PHE A 114 -11.82 0.86 3.08
CA PHE A 114 -12.43 1.67 2.02
C PHE A 114 -11.38 2.19 1.02
N LYS A 115 -10.24 2.71 1.50
CA LYS A 115 -9.12 3.17 0.65
C LYS A 115 -8.52 2.04 -0.19
N MET A 116 -8.55 0.79 0.29
CA MET A 116 -8.09 -0.36 -0.50
C MET A 116 -8.84 -0.54 -1.83
N LYS A 117 -10.05 0.03 -1.99
CA LYS A 117 -10.78 0.03 -3.29
C LYS A 117 -10.04 0.80 -4.38
N ASP A 118 -9.25 1.81 -3.98
CA ASP A 118 -8.47 2.65 -4.89
C ASP A 118 -7.07 2.05 -5.16
N GLY A 119 -6.81 0.86 -4.62
CA GLY A 119 -5.53 0.16 -4.67
C GLY A 119 -4.74 0.26 -3.36
N TYR A 120 -3.89 -0.73 -3.11
CA TYR A 120 -3.09 -0.84 -1.88
C TYR A 120 -1.78 -1.59 -2.15
N THR A 121 -0.84 -1.50 -1.21
CA THR A 121 0.39 -2.33 -1.18
C THR A 121 0.36 -3.26 0.04
N VAL A 122 1.07 -4.37 -0.05
CA VAL A 122 1.15 -5.36 1.04
C VAL A 122 2.49 -5.22 1.74
N LYS A 123 2.46 -5.10 3.07
CA LYS A 123 3.66 -5.15 3.90
C LYS A 123 4.37 -6.48 3.67
N PRO A 124 5.67 -6.48 3.33
CA PRO A 124 6.39 -7.72 3.12
C PRO A 124 6.41 -8.53 4.42
N LYS A 125 6.00 -9.80 4.35
CA LYS A 125 6.07 -10.73 5.49
C LYS A 125 7.50 -10.79 6.01
N ARG A 126 7.65 -10.69 7.33
CA ARG A 126 8.92 -10.78 8.02
C ARG A 126 8.80 -11.90 9.04
N TRP A 127 9.85 -12.71 9.14
CA TRP A 127 9.94 -13.78 10.12
C TRP A 127 11.13 -13.52 11.01
N VAL A 128 10.97 -13.72 12.30
CA VAL A 128 12.06 -13.72 13.28
C VAL A 128 12.19 -15.11 13.88
N VAL A 129 13.39 -15.42 14.38
CA VAL A 129 13.66 -16.70 15.04
C VAL A 129 13.79 -16.47 16.53
N VAL A 130 13.04 -17.21 17.32
CA VAL A 130 12.97 -17.06 18.78
C VAL A 130 13.46 -18.34 19.45
N ASN A 131 14.36 -18.23 20.42
CA ASN A 131 14.80 -19.40 21.17
C ASN A 131 13.83 -19.77 22.31
N LYS A 132 14.07 -20.92 22.95
CA LYS A 132 13.27 -21.42 24.10
C LYS A 132 13.19 -20.45 25.29
N LYS A 133 14.02 -19.42 25.35
CA LYS A 133 14.03 -18.39 26.41
C LYS A 133 13.27 -17.12 26.00
N GLY A 134 12.58 -17.12 24.85
CA GLY A 134 11.85 -15.97 24.33
C GLY A 134 12.76 -14.85 23.83
N ARG A 135 13.99 -15.15 23.39
CA ARG A 135 14.93 -14.16 22.85
C ARG A 135 15.07 -14.29 21.33
N TYR A 136 15.23 -13.16 20.66
CA TYR A 136 15.17 -13.06 19.21
C TYR A 136 16.57 -13.15 18.59
N PHE A 137 16.78 -14.11 17.69
CA PHE A 137 18.05 -14.31 17.01
C PHE A 137 18.40 -13.10 16.16
N MET A 138 19.59 -12.55 16.35
CA MET A 138 20.06 -11.36 15.63
C MET A 138 21.04 -11.75 14.52
N HIS A 139 22.06 -12.53 14.86
CA HIS A 139 23.07 -13.01 13.92
C HIS A 139 23.95 -14.06 14.59
N PHE A 140 24.80 -14.69 13.80
CA PHE A 140 25.95 -15.44 14.30
C PHE A 140 27.13 -14.48 14.50
N ASN A 141 27.90 -14.68 15.55
CA ASN A 141 29.15 -13.96 15.75
C ASN A 141 30.15 -14.35 14.64
N SER A 142 30.88 -13.34 14.15
CA SER A 142 31.92 -13.49 13.14
C SER A 142 33.33 -13.32 13.69
N ASP A 143 33.47 -13.18 15.01
CA ASP A 143 34.76 -13.13 15.69
C ASP A 143 35.56 -14.41 15.43
N ALA A 144 36.87 -14.28 15.27
CA ALA A 144 37.79 -15.39 15.11
C ALA A 144 37.88 -16.27 16.37
N GLU A 145 37.65 -15.71 17.55
CA GLU A 145 37.71 -16.46 18.82
C GLU A 145 36.45 -17.30 19.05
N HIS A 146 35.28 -16.79 18.67
CA HIS A 146 33.98 -17.46 18.86
C HIS A 146 33.11 -17.41 17.60
N PRO A 147 33.58 -17.97 16.47
CA PRO A 147 32.80 -17.96 15.24
C PRO A 147 31.55 -18.83 15.42
N PHE A 148 30.43 -18.36 14.87
CA PHE A 148 29.13 -19.04 14.93
C PHE A 148 28.45 -19.07 16.31
N GLU A 149 28.92 -18.29 17.28
CA GLU A 149 28.15 -18.08 18.51
C GLU A 149 26.83 -17.34 18.19
N LYS A 150 25.73 -17.78 18.79
CA LYS A 150 24.39 -17.25 18.50
C LYS A 150 24.13 -15.99 19.34
N VAL A 151 23.88 -14.87 18.69
CA VAL A 151 23.54 -13.61 19.36
C VAL A 151 22.02 -13.44 19.37
N PHE A 152 21.48 -13.08 20.54
CA PHE A 152 20.05 -12.88 20.73
C PHE A 152 19.74 -11.54 21.40
N GLY A 153 18.74 -10.84 20.88
CA GLY A 153 18.14 -9.64 21.45
C GLY A 153 16.93 -9.96 22.34
N PHE A 154 16.40 -8.94 22.98
CA PHE A 154 15.28 -9.07 23.92
C PHE A 154 13.94 -8.80 23.25
N ASP A 155 13.92 -7.94 22.23
CA ASP A 155 12.71 -7.53 21.53
C ASP A 155 12.66 -8.05 20.10
N ALA A 156 11.45 -8.22 19.55
CA ALA A 156 11.25 -8.67 18.17
C ALA A 156 11.92 -7.75 17.15
N SER A 157 12.01 -6.44 17.47
CA SER A 157 12.70 -5.44 16.67
C SER A 157 14.22 -5.65 16.59
N ASP A 158 14.82 -6.36 17.55
CA ASP A 158 16.24 -6.71 17.53
C ASP A 158 16.51 -7.91 16.62
N GLY A 159 15.49 -8.75 16.43
CA GLY A 159 15.57 -10.00 15.68
C GLY A 159 15.88 -9.77 14.21
N TYR A 160 16.65 -10.68 13.61
CA TYR A 160 16.93 -10.65 12.19
C TYR A 160 15.64 -10.87 11.39
N PRO A 161 15.22 -9.90 10.56
CA PRO A 161 13.95 -9.99 9.88
C PRO A 161 14.08 -10.73 8.54
N PHE A 162 13.89 -12.05 8.57
CA PHE A 162 13.91 -12.89 7.38
C PHE A 162 12.74 -12.56 6.46
N THR A 163 13.00 -12.43 5.15
CA THR A 163 11.96 -12.27 4.11
C THR A 163 11.59 -13.59 3.43
N ASN A 164 12.12 -14.70 3.92
CA ASN A 164 11.81 -16.04 3.43
C ASN A 164 11.69 -16.99 4.63
N ARG A 165 10.49 -17.55 4.80
CA ARG A 165 10.17 -18.46 5.91
C ARG A 165 11.08 -19.68 5.96
N ALA A 166 11.39 -20.30 4.83
CA ALA A 166 12.27 -21.48 4.81
C ALA A 166 13.69 -21.15 5.29
N LYS A 167 14.20 -19.94 5.01
CA LYS A 167 15.48 -19.47 5.58
C LYS A 167 15.38 -19.26 7.09
N ALA A 168 14.28 -18.69 7.57
CA ALA A 168 14.02 -18.55 9.00
C ALA A 168 13.94 -19.91 9.70
N GLU A 169 13.26 -20.89 9.11
CA GLU A 169 13.11 -22.26 9.63
C GLU A 169 14.46 -23.00 9.66
N ALA A 170 15.30 -22.82 8.64
CA ALA A 170 16.66 -23.35 8.65
C ALA A 170 17.48 -22.78 9.81
N VAL A 171 17.40 -21.46 10.06
CA VAL A 171 18.08 -20.83 11.20
C VAL A 171 17.48 -21.27 12.53
N ALA A 172 16.16 -21.36 12.63
CA ALA A 172 15.45 -21.87 13.81
C ALA A 172 15.95 -23.27 14.20
N THR A 173 16.17 -24.14 13.21
CA THR A 173 16.76 -25.47 13.40
C THR A 173 18.19 -25.38 13.95
N LEU A 174 19.03 -24.48 13.42
CA LEU A 174 20.41 -24.30 13.89
C LEU A 174 20.48 -23.74 15.32
N VAL A 175 19.51 -22.91 15.71
CA VAL A 175 19.50 -22.23 17.00
C VAL A 175 18.65 -22.90 18.07
N ASP A 176 18.02 -24.04 17.76
CA ASP A 176 17.07 -24.74 18.64
C ASP A 176 15.93 -23.80 19.09
N GLY A 177 15.37 -23.08 18.10
CA GLY A 177 14.30 -22.11 18.25
C GLY A 177 13.10 -22.39 17.35
N SER A 178 12.17 -21.45 17.33
CA SER A 178 10.96 -21.44 16.49
C SER A 178 10.90 -20.17 15.64
N VAL A 179 10.04 -20.17 14.63
CA VAL A 179 9.81 -19.01 13.77
C VAL A 179 8.53 -18.31 14.19
N GLU A 180 8.58 -16.99 14.30
CA GLU A 180 7.43 -16.10 14.51
C GLU A 180 7.31 -15.15 13.33
N GLU A 181 6.08 -14.86 12.90
CA GLU A 181 5.80 -13.85 11.88
C GLU A 181 5.59 -12.49 12.56
N VAL A 182 6.27 -11.46 12.05
CA VAL A 182 6.27 -10.09 12.59
C VAL A 182 5.86 -9.06 11.55
#